data_AF-A2EIJ9-F1
#
_entry.id   AF-A2EIJ9-F1
#
_cell.length_a   1.000
_cell.length_b   1.000
_cell.length_c   1.000
_cell.angle_alpha   90.00
_cell.angle_beta   90.00
_cell.angle_gamma   90.00
#
_symmetry.space_group_name_H-M   'P 1'
#
loop_
_entity.id
_entity.type
_entity.pdbx_description
1 polymer ?
#
loop_
_entity_poly.entity_id
_entity_poly.type
_entity_poly.pdbx_seq_one_letter_code
_entity_poly.pdbx_strand_id
1 'polypeptide(L)'
;MSTSQDMDYATLFFNHLQMENEIHEVWREMKLIREDPSLPDCIKFSLLQKLFEVHNALDLESTREQENYMSSFLQELRLPELGVRPMTEGKLKVHIMQHMSRRANPNPRSLSFGFIDPGVQVEKRHNTTVLPSSNSGSGILLRRKSEIEFELRSMQMKGKLTPEESEEKLKLTRELSDIMKV
;
A
#
# COMPACT_ATOMS: atom_id res chain seq x y z
N MET A 1 -35.41 -4.32 3.62
CA MET A 1 -35.05 -5.62 4.19
C MET A 1 -33.55 -5.65 4.35
N SER A 2 -33.07 -5.33 5.55
CA SER A 2 -31.66 -5.33 5.90
C SER A 2 -31.28 -6.74 6.34
N THR A 3 -30.58 -7.47 5.48
CA THR A 3 -29.88 -8.68 5.87
C THR A 3 -28.80 -8.27 6.86
N SER A 4 -29.02 -8.53 8.15
CA SER A 4 -27.93 -8.61 9.11
C SER A 4 -26.98 -9.67 8.59
N GLN A 5 -25.85 -9.25 8.02
CA GLN A 5 -24.66 -10.08 8.10
C GLN A 5 -24.41 -10.22 9.59
N ASP A 6 -24.82 -11.36 10.16
CA ASP A 6 -24.34 -11.76 11.46
C ASP A 6 -22.82 -11.87 11.30
N MET A 7 -22.11 -10.81 11.72
CA MET A 7 -20.66 -10.78 11.81
C MET A 7 -20.31 -11.87 12.82
N ASP A 8 -19.87 -13.02 12.31
CA ASP A 8 -19.44 -14.11 13.16
C ASP A 8 -18.12 -13.70 13.84
N TYR A 9 -18.26 -13.10 15.02
CA TYR A 9 -17.17 -12.65 15.87
C TYR A 9 -16.15 -13.76 16.14
N ALA A 10 -16.60 -15.03 16.16
CA ALA A 10 -15.68 -16.17 16.28
C ALA A 10 -14.81 -16.29 15.02
N THR A 11 -15.41 -16.22 13.83
CA THR A 11 -14.68 -16.24 12.55
C THR A 11 -13.68 -15.09 12.44
N LEU A 12 -14.05 -13.87 12.83
CA LEU A 12 -13.13 -12.72 12.83
C LEU A 12 -11.95 -12.93 13.78
N PHE A 13 -12.23 -13.43 14.99
CA PHE A 13 -11.17 -13.73 15.96
C PHE A 13 -10.22 -14.81 15.44
N PHE A 14 -10.74 -15.87 14.82
CA PHE A 14 -9.91 -16.92 14.23
C PHE A 14 -9.08 -16.41 13.05
N ASN A 15 -9.66 -15.59 12.16
CA ASN A 15 -8.93 -14.98 11.06
C ASN A 15 -7.79 -14.08 11.56
N HIS A 16 -8.07 -13.25 12.56
CA HIS A 16 -7.07 -12.39 13.16
C HIS A 16 -5.93 -13.20 13.78
N LEU A 17 -6.25 -14.22 14.58
CA LEU A 17 -5.26 -15.11 15.18
C LEU A 17 -4.45 -15.87 14.12
N GLN A 18 -5.09 -16.28 13.03
CA GLN A 18 -4.39 -16.93 11.91
C GLN A 18 -3.41 -15.96 11.24
N MET A 19 -3.83 -14.73 10.94
CA MET A 19 -2.94 -13.72 10.36
C MET A 19 -1.76 -13.39 11.28
N GLU A 20 -1.96 -13.27 12.59
CA GLU A 20 -0.85 -13.07 13.54
C GLU A 20 0.15 -14.22 13.50
N ASN A 21 -0.34 -15.47 13.42
CA ASN A 21 0.54 -16.63 13.30
C ASN A 21 1.33 -16.62 11.99
N GLU A 22 0.70 -16.25 10.87
CA GLU A 22 1.36 -16.12 9.56
C GLU A 22 2.43 -15.02 9.58
N ILE A 23 2.14 -13.86 10.20
CA ILE A 23 3.13 -12.80 10.40
C ILE A 23 4.32 -13.35 11.19
N HIS A 24 4.08 -14.00 12.33
CA HIS A 24 5.15 -14.60 13.14
C HIS A 24 5.97 -15.66 12.39
N GLU A 25 5.34 -16.44 11.52
CA GLU A 25 6.02 -17.40 10.64
C GLU A 25 6.97 -16.68 9.68
N VAL A 26 6.50 -15.63 9.00
CA VAL A 26 7.32 -14.81 8.10
C VAL A 26 8.52 -14.20 8.84
N TRP A 27 8.32 -13.68 10.06
CA TRP A 27 9.42 -13.19 10.90
C TRP A 27 10.46 -14.27 11.21
N ARG A 28 9.99 -15.49 11.49
CA ARG A 28 10.86 -16.63 11.76
C ARG A 28 11.69 -16.98 10.53
N GLU A 29 11.06 -17.04 9.35
CA GLU A 29 11.75 -17.31 8.08
C GLU A 29 12.77 -16.23 7.74
N MET A 30 12.42 -14.95 7.90
CA MET A 30 13.35 -13.84 7.71
C MET A 30 14.58 -13.97 8.61
N LYS A 31 14.39 -14.38 9.88
CA LYS A 31 15.49 -14.59 10.82
C LYS A 31 16.38 -15.75 10.38
N LEU A 32 15.79 -16.87 9.97
CA LEU A 32 16.52 -18.04 9.46
C LEU A 32 17.38 -17.67 8.24
N ILE A 33 16.82 -16.94 7.27
CA ILE A 33 17.56 -16.53 6.06
C ILE A 33 18.72 -15.56 6.39
N ARG A 34 18.54 -14.68 7.38
CA ARG A 34 19.61 -13.77 7.83
C ARG A 34 20.76 -14.54 8.46
N GLU A 35 20.44 -15.50 9.34
CA GLU A 35 21.40 -16.24 10.13
C GLU A 35 22.08 -17.38 9.36
N ASP A 36 21.51 -17.85 8.24
CA ASP A 36 22.05 -18.95 7.45
C ASP A 36 23.41 -18.60 6.81
N PRO A 37 24.54 -19.20 7.22
CA PRO A 37 25.85 -18.90 6.65
C PRO A 37 26.08 -19.53 5.26
N SER A 38 25.22 -20.46 4.83
CA SER A 38 25.38 -21.18 3.55
C SER A 38 24.91 -20.37 2.34
N LEU A 39 24.07 -19.36 2.56
CA LEU A 39 23.47 -18.54 1.51
C LEU A 39 24.35 -17.31 1.19
N PRO A 40 24.66 -17.05 -0.09
CA PRO A 40 25.24 -15.79 -0.54
C PRO A 40 24.33 -14.58 -0.23
N ASP A 41 24.93 -13.45 0.12
CA ASP A 41 24.21 -12.23 0.54
C ASP A 41 23.22 -11.71 -0.52
N CYS A 42 23.56 -11.84 -1.81
CA CYS A 42 22.65 -11.44 -2.89
C CYS A 42 21.36 -12.26 -2.92
N ILE A 43 21.45 -13.55 -2.60
CA ILE A 43 20.30 -14.46 -2.52
C ILE A 43 19.51 -14.16 -1.24
N LYS A 44 20.19 -13.94 -0.11
CA LYS A 44 19.54 -13.49 1.14
C LYS A 44 18.74 -12.22 0.93
N PHE A 45 19.32 -11.21 0.28
CA PHE A 45 18.65 -9.94 0.01
C PHE A 45 17.38 -10.15 -0.83
N SER A 46 17.48 -10.93 -1.91
CA SER A 46 16.34 -11.24 -2.78
C SER A 46 15.21 -11.97 -2.04
N LEU A 47 15.56 -12.96 -1.22
CA LEU A 47 14.58 -13.72 -0.43
C LEU A 47 13.94 -12.85 0.66
N LEU A 48 14.74 -12.06 1.38
CA LEU A 48 14.23 -11.13 2.39
C LEU A 48 13.29 -10.09 1.78
N GLN A 49 13.62 -9.56 0.60
CA GLN A 49 12.75 -8.62 -0.10
C GLN A 49 11.37 -9.23 -0.39
N LYS A 50 11.33 -10.48 -0.88
CA LYS A 50 10.06 -11.19 -1.12
C LYS A 50 9.28 -11.40 0.18
N LEU A 51 9.95 -11.79 1.26
CA LEU A 51 9.29 -11.95 2.56
C LEU A 51 8.77 -10.61 3.11
N PHE A 52 9.46 -9.49 2.83
CA PHE A 52 8.96 -8.16 3.20
C PHE A 52 7.70 -7.79 2.43
N GLU A 53 7.59 -8.15 1.15
CA GLU A 53 6.38 -7.94 0.36
C GLU A 53 5.19 -8.73 0.95
N VAL A 54 5.42 -9.99 1.34
CA VAL A 54 4.41 -10.83 2.01
C VAL A 54 4.01 -10.24 3.36
N HIS A 55 4.99 -9.86 4.19
CA HIS A 55 4.73 -9.22 5.48
C HIS A 55 3.87 -7.96 5.34
N ASN A 56 4.22 -7.06 4.42
CA ASN A 56 3.46 -5.84 4.17
C ASN A 56 2.03 -6.13 3.70
N ALA A 57 1.82 -7.20 2.92
CA ALA A 57 0.50 -7.60 2.51
C ALA A 57 -0.35 -8.10 3.69
N LEU A 58 0.24 -8.90 4.58
CA LEU A 58 -0.41 -9.39 5.80
C LEU A 58 -0.75 -8.25 6.77
N ASP A 59 0.18 -7.31 6.98
CA ASP A 59 -0.06 -6.13 7.82
C ASP A 59 -1.21 -5.26 7.30
N LEU A 60 -1.25 -5.07 5.99
CA LEU A 60 -2.31 -4.29 5.35
C LEU A 60 -3.67 -4.97 5.53
N GLU A 61 -3.74 -6.29 5.35
CA GLU A 61 -4.98 -7.03 5.54
C GLU A 61 -5.43 -7.03 7.01
N SER A 62 -4.50 -7.19 7.96
CA SER A 62 -4.77 -7.07 9.40
C SER A 62 -5.35 -5.69 9.75
N THR A 63 -4.75 -4.62 9.22
CA THR A 63 -5.25 -3.25 9.40
C THR A 63 -6.65 -3.10 8.82
N ARG A 64 -6.88 -3.64 7.62
CA ARG A 64 -8.17 -3.58 6.94
C ARG A 64 -9.26 -4.33 7.70
N GLU A 65 -8.96 -5.50 8.25
CA GLU A 65 -9.90 -6.23 9.10
C GLU A 65 -10.26 -5.44 10.36
N GLN A 66 -9.28 -4.80 11.02
CA GLN A 66 -9.54 -3.93 12.17
C GLN A 66 -10.42 -2.73 11.82
N GLU A 67 -10.16 -2.07 10.68
CA GLU A 67 -10.99 -0.95 10.21
C GLU A 67 -12.43 -1.39 9.89
N ASN A 68 -12.59 -2.54 9.25
CA ASN A 68 -13.90 -3.10 8.93
C ASN A 68 -14.67 -3.48 10.21
N TYR A 69 -13.99 -4.09 11.17
CA TYR A 69 -14.54 -4.41 12.48
C TYR A 69 -15.01 -3.14 13.19
N MET A 70 -14.15 -2.13 13.29
CA MET A 70 -14.47 -0.87 13.95
C MET A 70 -15.64 -0.15 13.27
N SER A 71 -15.66 -0.15 11.94
CA SER A 71 -16.75 0.44 11.15
C SER A 71 -18.08 -0.27 11.42
N SER A 72 -18.07 -1.59 11.47
CA SER A 72 -19.26 -2.40 11.75
C SER A 72 -19.75 -2.20 13.19
N PHE A 73 -18.84 -2.23 14.15
CA PHE A 73 -19.13 -1.95 15.56
C PHE A 73 -19.76 -0.56 15.76
N LEU A 74 -19.21 0.48 15.11
CA LEU A 74 -19.78 1.83 15.17
C LEU A 74 -21.18 1.92 14.53
N GLN A 75 -21.45 1.13 13.49
CA GLN A 75 -22.79 1.02 12.92
C GLN A 75 -23.77 0.32 13.86
N GLU A 76 -23.34 -0.76 14.52
CA GLU A 76 -24.15 -1.49 15.50
C GLU A 76 -24.53 -0.65 16.72
N LEU A 77 -23.65 0.28 17.14
CA LEU A 77 -23.95 1.23 18.22
C LEU A 77 -25.07 2.21 17.88
N ARG A 78 -25.53 2.28 16.61
CA ARG A 78 -26.61 3.17 16.15
C ARG A 78 -26.45 4.61 16.64
N LEU A 79 -25.21 5.09 16.70
CA LEU A 79 -24.85 6.44 17.13
C LEU A 79 -25.64 7.57 16.44
N PRO A 80 -26.05 7.44 15.14
CA PRO A 80 -26.93 8.43 14.51
C PRO A 80 -28.30 8.57 15.17
N GLU A 81 -28.86 7.49 15.73
CA GLU A 81 -30.14 7.51 16.44
C GLU A 81 -30.04 8.25 17.78
N LEU A 82 -28.85 8.25 18.38
CA LEU A 82 -28.53 8.96 19.62
C LEU A 82 -28.15 10.43 19.39
N GLY A 83 -28.23 10.92 18.15
CA GLY A 83 -27.85 12.30 17.80
C GLY A 83 -26.34 12.56 17.88
N VAL A 84 -25.53 11.51 18.05
CA VAL A 84 -24.07 11.62 18.12
C VAL A 84 -23.53 11.79 16.71
N ARG A 85 -22.92 12.95 16.43
CA ARG A 85 -22.24 13.19 15.16
C ARG A 85 -20.76 12.83 15.32
N PRO A 86 -20.15 12.15 14.33
CA PRO A 86 -18.72 11.89 14.36
C PRO A 86 -17.98 13.23 14.38
N MET A 87 -17.30 13.52 15.49
CA MET A 87 -16.45 14.69 15.61
C MET A 87 -15.15 14.38 14.88
N THR A 88 -14.98 14.95 13.69
CA THR A 88 -13.72 14.86 12.95
C THR A 88 -12.77 15.89 13.54
N GLU A 89 -11.97 15.49 14.53
CA GLU A 89 -10.83 16.31 14.95
C GLU A 89 -9.81 16.34 13.81
N GLY A 90 -9.67 17.55 13.24
CA GLY A 90 -8.49 18.03 12.53
C GLY A 90 -7.85 17.10 11.50
N LYS A 91 -8.03 17.42 10.21
CA LYS A 91 -7.12 16.94 9.16
C LYS A 91 -5.68 17.17 9.62
N LEU A 92 -4.90 16.10 9.80
CA LEU A 92 -3.46 16.22 10.00
C LEU A 92 -2.90 16.88 8.74
N LYS A 93 -2.66 18.20 8.79
CA LYS A 93 -1.89 18.89 7.75
C LYS A 93 -0.46 18.41 7.88
N VAL A 94 -0.14 17.35 7.15
CA VAL A 94 1.26 16.97 6.92
C VAL A 94 1.88 18.09 6.10
N HIS A 95 2.51 19.04 6.79
CA HIS A 95 3.42 19.96 6.16
C HIS A 95 4.67 19.15 5.81
N ILE A 96 4.70 18.62 4.58
CA ILE A 96 5.94 18.15 3.98
C ILE A 96 6.80 19.40 3.81
N MET A 97 7.62 19.70 4.82
CA MET A 97 8.61 20.76 4.74
C MET A 97 9.60 20.35 3.65
N GLN A 98 9.34 20.77 2.42
CA GLN A 98 10.40 20.89 1.42
C GLN A 98 11.42 21.84 2.03
N HIS A 99 12.52 21.29 2.55
CA HIS A 99 13.70 22.05 2.92
C HIS A 99 14.27 22.65 1.62
N MET A 100 13.64 23.73 1.15
CA MET A 100 14.21 24.64 0.18
C MET A 100 15.41 25.24 0.88
N SER A 101 16.59 24.75 0.50
CA SER A 101 17.88 25.24 0.99
C SER A 101 18.00 26.73 0.68
N ARG A 102 17.63 27.58 1.64
CA ARG A 102 17.99 28.99 1.66
C ARG A 102 18.41 29.37 3.06
N ARG A 103 19.72 29.55 3.18
CA ARG A 103 20.40 30.35 4.19
C ARG A 103 19.56 31.61 4.49
N ALA A 104 19.03 31.73 5.71
CA ALA A 104 18.97 33.00 6.48
C ALA A 104 18.09 32.83 7.73
N ASN A 105 18.73 32.98 8.89
CA ASN A 105 18.22 33.34 10.22
C ASN A 105 17.12 32.49 10.89
N PRO A 106 17.40 31.90 12.07
CA PRO A 106 16.37 31.31 12.92
C PRO A 106 15.69 32.42 13.73
N ASN A 107 14.37 32.52 13.65
CA ASN A 107 13.58 33.22 14.66
C ASN A 107 12.86 32.13 15.50
N PRO A 108 13.00 32.10 16.83
CA PRO A 108 12.60 30.94 17.63
C PRO A 108 11.17 31.08 18.16
N ARG A 109 10.21 30.34 17.58
CA ARG A 109 8.91 29.92 18.18
C ARG A 109 8.50 28.63 17.46
N SER A 110 8.14 27.52 18.07
CA SER A 110 7.58 27.22 19.39
C SER A 110 8.18 25.94 19.96
N LEU A 111 8.36 25.89 21.28
CA LEU A 111 8.64 24.67 22.04
C LEU A 111 7.37 23.79 22.06
N SER A 112 7.29 22.77 21.23
CA SER A 112 6.47 21.60 21.51
C SER A 112 7.37 20.56 22.18
N PHE A 113 7.14 20.35 23.48
CA PHE A 113 7.76 19.28 24.27
C PHE A 113 7.37 17.92 23.70
N GLY A 114 8.37 17.07 23.45
CA GLY A 114 8.18 15.65 23.19
C GLY A 114 8.78 15.19 21.86
N PHE A 115 9.65 14.18 21.94
CA PHE A 115 10.39 13.51 20.87
C PHE A 115 11.70 14.17 20.43
N ILE A 116 12.77 13.72 21.11
CA ILE A 116 14.13 13.76 20.60
C ILE A 116 14.30 12.49 19.76
N ASP A 117 14.56 12.63 18.46
CA ASP A 117 14.95 11.52 17.59
C ASP A 117 16.50 11.45 17.50
N PRO A 118 17.16 10.42 18.04
CA PRO A 118 18.60 10.30 17.98
C PRO A 118 18.99 9.38 16.82
N GLY A 119 19.29 9.96 15.66
CA GLY A 119 20.12 9.24 14.68
C GLY A 119 19.79 9.51 13.22
N VAL A 120 20.35 10.58 12.66
CA VAL A 120 20.45 10.71 11.19
C VAL A 120 21.90 10.97 10.79
N GLN A 121 22.62 9.88 10.57
CA GLN A 121 23.62 9.70 9.50
C GLN A 121 23.26 8.33 8.89
N VAL A 122 23.21 8.07 7.59
CA VAL A 122 24.14 8.37 6.50
C VAL A 122 23.35 8.35 5.18
N GLU A 123 23.79 9.19 4.25
CA GLU A 123 23.35 9.29 2.86
C GLU A 123 23.35 7.96 2.09
N LYS A 124 22.43 7.81 1.12
CA LYS A 124 22.79 7.64 -0.30
C LYS A 124 21.58 7.79 -1.23
N ARG A 125 21.86 8.48 -2.33
CA ARG A 125 21.00 8.91 -3.43
C ARG A 125 20.50 7.71 -4.23
N HIS A 126 19.29 7.79 -4.79
CA HIS A 126 19.02 7.58 -6.22
C HIS A 126 17.67 8.20 -6.60
N ASN A 127 17.70 9.00 -7.67
CA ASN A 127 16.58 9.75 -8.20
C ASN A 127 15.60 8.82 -8.93
N THR A 128 14.31 8.86 -8.57
CA THR A 128 13.25 8.45 -9.49
C THR A 128 12.08 9.40 -9.36
N THR A 129 11.94 10.27 -10.35
CA THR A 129 10.79 11.16 -10.54
C THR A 129 9.57 10.28 -10.81
N VAL A 130 8.65 10.19 -9.86
CA VAL A 130 7.31 9.61 -10.09
C VAL A 130 6.32 10.78 -10.12
N LEU A 131 5.76 11.05 -11.30
CA LEU A 131 4.66 12.00 -11.45
C LEU A 131 3.44 11.48 -10.66
N PRO A 132 2.71 12.35 -9.93
CA PRO A 132 1.43 11.97 -9.35
C PRO A 132 0.36 12.05 -10.45
N SER A 133 -0.11 10.90 -10.94
CA SER A 133 -1.33 10.85 -11.76
C SER A 133 -2.53 10.83 -10.82
N SER A 134 -3.08 12.02 -10.57
CA SER A 134 -4.44 12.18 -10.07
C SER A 134 -5.42 11.51 -11.04
N ASN A 135 -6.19 10.51 -10.57
CA ASN A 135 -7.58 10.26 -10.95
C ASN A 135 -8.16 9.15 -10.06
N SER A 136 -9.24 9.48 -9.35
CA SER A 136 -10.04 8.59 -8.51
C SER A 136 -10.84 7.58 -9.35
N GLY A 137 -10.13 6.67 -10.04
CA GLY A 137 -10.72 5.49 -10.66
C GLY A 137 -10.62 4.28 -9.73
N SER A 138 -11.67 3.45 -9.71
CA SER A 138 -11.69 2.14 -9.03
C SER A 138 -10.36 1.41 -9.20
N GLY A 139 -9.72 0.97 -8.11
CA GLY A 139 -8.38 0.34 -8.13
C GLY A 139 -8.27 -0.85 -9.08
N ILE A 140 -9.40 -1.45 -9.46
CA ILE A 140 -9.51 -2.51 -10.47
C ILE A 140 -9.17 -1.99 -11.87
N LEU A 141 -9.72 -0.83 -12.26
CA LEU A 141 -9.42 -0.21 -13.55
C LEU A 141 -7.97 0.26 -13.64
N LEU A 142 -7.41 0.73 -12.51
CA LEU A 142 -6.00 1.14 -12.45
C LEU A 142 -5.04 -0.05 -12.59
N ARG A 143 -5.33 -1.18 -11.93
CA ARG A 143 -4.58 -2.43 -12.10
C ARG A 143 -4.67 -2.93 -13.53
N ARG A 144 -5.88 -3.02 -14.10
CA ARG A 144 -6.09 -3.47 -15.47
C ARG A 144 -5.40 -2.57 -16.50
N LYS A 145 -5.42 -1.25 -16.31
CA LYS A 145 -4.66 -0.30 -17.12
C LYS A 145 -3.16 -0.60 -17.09
N SER A 146 -2.59 -0.82 -15.91
CA SER A 146 -1.15 -1.09 -15.76
C SER A 146 -0.73 -2.42 -16.40
N GLU A 147 -1.59 -3.43 -16.37
CA GLU A 147 -1.39 -4.72 -17.05
C GLU A 147 -1.36 -4.54 -18.57
N ILE A 148 -2.37 -3.84 -19.13
CA ILE A 148 -2.46 -3.57 -20.57
C ILE A 148 -1.25 -2.75 -21.05
N GLU A 149 -0.83 -1.74 -20.28
CA GLU A 149 0.36 -0.93 -20.60
C GLU A 149 1.67 -1.73 -20.53
N PHE A 150 1.75 -2.73 -19.66
CA PHE A 150 2.90 -3.62 -19.58
C PHE A 150 2.95 -4.56 -20.79
N GLU A 151 1.80 -5.13 -21.17
CA GLU A 151 1.66 -6.03 -22.31
C GLU A 151 1.88 -5.33 -23.65
N LEU A 152 1.39 -4.11 -23.82
CA LEU A 152 1.67 -3.31 -25.01
C LEU A 152 3.17 -2.97 -25.13
N ARG A 153 3.85 -2.72 -24.01
CA ARG A 153 5.30 -2.50 -23.99
C ARG A 153 6.08 -3.76 -24.33
N SER A 154 5.69 -4.92 -23.82
CA SER A 154 6.36 -6.19 -24.15
C SER A 154 6.18 -6.55 -25.62
N MET A 155 5.00 -6.32 -26.20
CA MET A 155 4.73 -6.50 -27.63
C MET A 155 5.52 -5.52 -28.52
N GLN A 156 5.74 -4.28 -28.08
CA GLN A 156 6.58 -3.32 -28.82
C GLN A 156 8.06 -3.73 -28.86
N MET A 157 8.56 -4.38 -27.81
CA MET A 157 9.95 -4.84 -27.74
C MET A 157 10.23 -6.08 -28.61
N LYS A 158 9.20 -6.85 -29.01
CA LYS A 158 9.34 -8.05 -29.85
C LYS A 158 9.77 -7.77 -31.30
N GLY A 159 9.75 -6.52 -31.77
CA GLY A 159 10.32 -6.11 -33.06
C GLY A 159 9.54 -6.56 -34.33
N LYS A 160 9.13 -7.82 -34.41
CA LYS A 160 8.23 -8.35 -35.45
C LYS A 160 7.07 -9.07 -34.78
N LEU A 161 5.86 -8.55 -34.95
CA LEU A 161 4.64 -9.17 -34.44
C LEU A 161 4.10 -10.16 -35.46
N THR A 162 3.58 -11.28 -34.99
CA THR A 162 2.74 -12.16 -35.81
C THR A 162 1.41 -11.46 -36.15
N PRO A 163 0.69 -11.88 -37.21
CA PRO A 163 -0.61 -11.29 -37.54
C PRO A 163 -1.61 -11.40 -36.38
N GLU A 164 -1.54 -12.49 -35.60
CA GLU A 164 -2.36 -12.71 -34.40
C GLU A 164 -2.02 -11.75 -33.26
N GLU A 165 -0.73 -11.55 -32.96
CA GLU A 165 -0.27 -10.56 -31.97
C GLU A 165 -0.60 -9.12 -32.38
N SER A 166 -0.70 -8.84 -33.69
CA SER A 166 -1.09 -7.52 -34.20
C SER A 166 -2.57 -7.20 -33.94
N GLU A 167 -3.43 -8.22 -34.01
CA GLU A 167 -4.85 -8.10 -33.70
C GLU A 167 -5.08 -7.96 -32.19
N GLU A 168 -4.33 -8.71 -31.40
CA GLU A 168 -4.33 -8.60 -29.94
C GLU A 168 -3.88 -7.21 -29.47
N LYS A 169 -2.82 -6.66 -30.07
CA LYS A 169 -2.39 -5.28 -29.82
C LYS A 169 -3.50 -4.26 -30.12
N LEU A 170 -4.23 -4.43 -31.23
CA LEU A 170 -5.37 -3.56 -31.57
C LEU A 170 -6.49 -3.67 -30.53
N LYS A 171 -6.77 -4.86 -30.01
CA LYS A 171 -7.76 -5.09 -28.96
C LYS A 171 -7.37 -4.41 -27.65
N LEU A 172 -6.12 -4.57 -27.22
CA LEU A 172 -5.56 -3.96 -26.00
C LEU A 172 -5.54 -2.43 -26.07
N THR A 173 -5.23 -1.85 -27.24
CA THR A 173 -5.30 -0.37 -27.41
C THR A 173 -6.71 0.19 -27.36
N ARG A 174 -7.73 -0.56 -27.84
CA ARG A 174 -9.14 -0.15 -27.69
C ARG A 174 -9.58 -0.22 -26.23
N GLU A 175 -9.26 -1.31 -25.55
CA GLU A 175 -9.56 -1.49 -24.12
C GLU A 175 -8.93 -0.38 -23.26
N LEU A 176 -7.69 0.02 -23.56
CA LEU A 176 -7.02 1.15 -22.90
C LEU A 176 -7.74 2.48 -23.17
N SER A 177 -8.15 2.73 -24.42
CA SER A 177 -8.91 3.93 -24.79
C SER A 177 -10.23 4.03 -24.02
N ASP A 178 -10.93 2.91 -23.85
CA ASP A 178 -12.22 2.89 -23.15
C ASP A 178 -12.04 3.12 -21.65
N ILE A 179 -10.97 2.59 -21.04
CA ILE A 179 -10.61 2.87 -19.64
C ILE A 179 -10.23 4.35 -19.43
N MET A 180 -9.65 5.02 -20.43
CA MET A 180 -9.27 6.44 -20.35
C MET A 180 -10.42 7.43 -20.60
N LYS A 181 -11.56 6.98 -21.13
CA LYS A 181 -12.75 7.82 -21.37
C LYS A 181 -13.71 7.86 -20.18
N VAL A 182 -13.52 7.00 -19.18
CA VAL A 182 -14.25 6.97 -17.90
C VAL A 182 -13.54 7.88 -16.90
#